data_AF-A0A817Q577-F1
#
_entry.id   AF-A0A817Q577-F1
#
_cell.length_a   1.000
_cell.length_b   1.000
_cell.length_c   1.000
_cell.angle_alpha   90.00
_cell.angle_beta   90.00
_cell.angle_gamma   90.00
#
_symmetry.space_group_name_H-M   'P 1'
#
loop_
_entity.id
_entity.type
_entity.pdbx_description
1 polymer ?
#
loop_
_entity_poly.entity_id
_entity_poly.type
_entity_poly.pdbx_seq_one_letter_code
_entity_poly.pdbx_strand_id
1 'polypeptide(L)'
;RLKMATATSGPLSLRDRHIATLKQMLNLNTSSLSLMKSTGTDLAWKVLIYDELGQDIISPLLTVKELRDLGVTLHVSLKSDRDPVDEIAAVYFIMPTKDNIARIGKDLAEGLYESYYLNFIAPIPRDLLEDLATAALESNVQQNIAKIYDQYLDFITLEDDLLCLRQAGRDSISYFALNRPQMLDVQMDQIIGTIVDSLFSVCVTLGSVPIIRCPKGEAAEIVGEKLDKKLRENLRDPRNSLFSSDSMATGALRNCYDNRL
;
A
#
# COMPACT_ATOMS: atom_id res chain seq x y z
N ARG A 1 -14.62 -26.43 -37.85
CA ARG A 1 -14.16 -27.51 -36.95
C ARG A 1 -12.68 -27.24 -36.66
N LEU A 2 -12.27 -27.39 -35.39
CA LEU A 2 -10.95 -27.12 -34.77
C LEU A 2 -10.70 -25.69 -34.22
N LYS A 3 -11.07 -25.54 -32.94
CA LYS A 3 -10.37 -24.72 -31.93
C LYS A 3 -8.98 -25.33 -31.67
N MET A 4 -7.99 -24.48 -31.45
CA MET A 4 -6.87 -24.71 -30.53
C MET A 4 -6.56 -23.37 -29.86
N ALA A 5 -6.57 -23.37 -28.54
CA ALA A 5 -6.34 -22.22 -27.67
C ALA A 5 -4.84 -22.04 -27.41
N THR A 6 -4.39 -20.79 -27.37
CA THR A 6 -3.17 -20.38 -26.67
C THR A 6 -3.44 -19.02 -26.04
N ALA A 7 -3.27 -18.95 -24.72
CA ALA A 7 -3.43 -17.77 -23.89
C ALA A 7 -2.54 -16.61 -24.38
N THR A 8 -3.16 -15.49 -24.72
CA THR A 8 -2.47 -14.22 -24.97
C THR A 8 -2.29 -13.50 -23.63
N SER A 9 -1.24 -13.86 -22.89
CA SER A 9 -0.71 -12.98 -21.86
C SER A 9 0.10 -11.87 -22.54
N GLY A 10 -0.57 -10.76 -22.88
CA GLY A 10 0.14 -9.51 -23.16
C GLY A 10 0.90 -9.05 -21.91
N PRO A 11 1.86 -8.11 -22.03
CA PRO A 11 2.46 -7.51 -20.84
C PRO A 11 1.35 -6.87 -20.02
N LEU A 12 1.11 -7.37 -18.80
CA LEU A 12 0.15 -6.79 -17.85
C LEU A 12 0.46 -5.31 -17.67
N SER A 13 -0.53 -4.44 -17.86
CA SER A 13 -0.37 -3.00 -17.68
C SER A 13 -0.01 -2.66 -16.23
N LEU A 14 0.53 -1.46 -15.99
CA LEU A 14 0.78 -1.00 -14.62
C LEU A 14 -0.53 -1.02 -13.81
N ARG A 15 -1.63 -0.61 -14.45
CA ARG A 15 -2.98 -0.63 -13.88
C ARG A 15 -3.42 -2.03 -13.49
N ASP A 16 -3.25 -3.02 -14.36
CA ASP A 16 -3.62 -4.41 -14.08
C ASP A 16 -2.84 -4.98 -12.89
N ARG A 17 -1.53 -4.69 -12.82
CA ARG A 17 -0.68 -5.11 -11.70
C ARG A 17 -1.08 -4.42 -10.40
N HIS A 18 -1.43 -3.14 -10.46
CA HIS A 18 -1.91 -2.39 -9.31
C HIS A 18 -3.25 -2.97 -8.80
N ILE A 19 -4.20 -3.23 -9.70
CA ILE A 19 -5.49 -3.88 -9.36
C ILE A 19 -5.26 -5.26 -8.76
N ALA A 20 -4.36 -6.08 -9.33
CA ALA A 20 -4.04 -7.40 -8.80
C ALA A 20 -3.46 -7.31 -7.37
N THR A 21 -2.59 -6.33 -7.13
CA THR A 21 -1.96 -6.06 -5.83
C THR A 21 -3.02 -5.69 -4.77
N LEU A 22 -3.98 -4.83 -5.12
CA LEU A 22 -5.12 -4.48 -4.26
C LEU A 22 -6.08 -5.65 -4.04
N LYS A 23 -6.41 -6.43 -5.08
CA LYS A 23 -7.26 -7.62 -4.95
C LYS A 23 -6.64 -8.65 -4.00
N GLN A 24 -5.32 -8.84 -4.06
CA GLN A 24 -4.60 -9.70 -3.13
C GLN A 24 -4.65 -9.17 -1.69
N MET A 25 -4.50 -7.86 -1.52
CA MET A 25 -4.62 -7.19 -0.22
C MET A 25 -6.00 -7.40 0.41
N LEU A 26 -7.05 -7.21 -0.38
CA LEU A 26 -8.41 -7.45 0.05
C LEU A 26 -8.65 -8.93 0.36
N ASN A 27 -7.92 -9.86 -0.27
CA ASN A 27 -7.91 -11.28 0.06
C ASN A 27 -6.97 -11.65 1.23
N LEU A 28 -6.79 -10.73 2.18
CA LEU A 28 -6.04 -10.92 3.43
C LEU A 28 -4.57 -11.29 3.22
N ASN A 29 -3.99 -10.91 2.07
CA ASN A 29 -2.61 -11.25 1.67
C ASN A 29 -2.28 -12.74 1.80
N THR A 30 -3.30 -13.59 1.72
CA THR A 30 -3.15 -15.03 1.89
C THR A 30 -2.88 -15.67 0.54
N SER A 31 -1.82 -16.46 0.44
CA SER A 31 -1.49 -17.21 -0.77
C SER A 31 -2.71 -18.02 -1.22
N SER A 32 -2.99 -17.99 -2.53
CA SER A 32 -4.08 -18.73 -3.22
C SER A 32 -4.18 -20.21 -2.81
N LEU A 33 -3.11 -20.80 -2.29
CA LEU A 33 -3.04 -22.15 -1.73
C LEU A 33 -3.85 -22.37 -0.44
N SER A 34 -4.04 -21.35 0.42
CA SER A 34 -4.91 -21.45 1.60
C SER A 34 -6.38 -21.30 1.22
N LEU A 35 -6.66 -20.46 0.22
CA LEU A 35 -7.98 -20.30 -0.42
C LEU A 35 -8.42 -21.56 -1.18
N MET A 36 -7.50 -22.49 -1.47
CA MET A 36 -7.82 -23.76 -2.14
C MET A 36 -8.15 -24.88 -1.14
N LYS A 37 -7.86 -24.70 0.16
CA LYS A 37 -8.37 -25.57 1.24
C LYS A 37 -9.78 -25.17 1.68
N SER A 38 -10.16 -23.90 1.52
CA SER A 38 -11.56 -23.49 1.62
C SER A 38 -12.21 -23.68 0.24
N THR A 39 -13.02 -24.72 0.12
CA THR A 39 -13.83 -24.99 -1.07
C THR A 39 -14.77 -23.82 -1.39
N GLY A 40 -14.32 -22.77 -2.07
CA GLY A 40 -15.13 -21.80 -2.80
C GLY A 40 -16.31 -21.09 -2.10
N THR A 41 -16.49 -21.17 -0.77
CA THR A 41 -17.77 -20.74 -0.15
C THR A 41 -17.70 -19.74 1.01
N ASP A 42 -16.56 -19.45 1.64
CA ASP A 42 -16.56 -18.47 2.74
C ASP A 42 -15.63 -17.31 2.43
N LEU A 43 -16.09 -16.40 1.56
CA LEU A 43 -15.62 -15.02 1.62
C LEU A 43 -16.10 -14.46 2.97
N ALA A 44 -15.26 -14.60 4.00
CA ALA A 44 -15.50 -13.95 5.29
C ALA A 44 -15.78 -12.47 5.03
N TRP A 45 -16.92 -12.01 5.53
CA TRP A 45 -17.32 -10.62 5.40
C TRP A 45 -16.27 -9.76 6.07
N LYS A 46 -16.00 -8.60 5.49
CA LYS A 46 -14.93 -7.72 5.96
C LYS A 46 -15.28 -6.27 5.75
N VAL A 47 -14.81 -5.44 6.68
CA VAL A 47 -14.91 -3.98 6.61
C VAL A 47 -13.60 -3.45 6.03
N LEU A 48 -13.70 -2.57 5.03
CA LEU A 48 -12.56 -1.86 4.49
C LEU A 48 -12.49 -0.46 5.11
N ILE A 49 -11.41 -0.17 5.83
CA ILE A 49 -11.17 1.16 6.40
C ILE A 49 -10.07 1.81 5.59
N TYR A 50 -10.30 3.00 5.05
CA TYR A 50 -9.29 3.74 4.31
C TYR A 50 -9.16 5.18 4.81
N ASP A 51 -8.01 5.79 4.53
CA ASP A 51 -7.80 7.23 4.69
C ASP A 51 -8.13 7.96 3.37
N GLU A 52 -8.11 9.29 3.37
CA GLU A 52 -8.34 10.13 2.17
C GLU A 52 -7.46 9.68 0.98
N LEU A 53 -6.18 9.40 1.24
CA LEU A 53 -5.27 8.92 0.20
C LEU A 53 -5.58 7.48 -0.26
N GLY A 54 -5.97 6.61 0.67
CA GLY A 54 -6.37 5.25 0.31
C GLY A 54 -7.62 5.24 -0.57
N GLN A 55 -8.56 6.16 -0.30
CA GLN A 55 -9.74 6.38 -1.12
C GLN A 55 -9.38 6.85 -2.53
N ASP A 56 -8.47 7.82 -2.65
CA ASP A 56 -8.03 8.36 -3.94
C ASP A 56 -7.31 7.30 -4.81
N ILE A 57 -6.64 6.33 -4.19
CA ILE A 57 -5.99 5.21 -4.88
C ILE A 57 -7.02 4.14 -5.30
N ILE A 58 -7.94 3.76 -4.41
CA ILE A 58 -8.89 2.66 -4.68
C ILE A 58 -10.00 3.07 -5.65
N SER A 59 -10.54 4.30 -5.51
CA SER A 59 -11.68 4.81 -6.29
C SER A 59 -11.53 4.68 -7.82
N PRO A 60 -10.37 5.03 -8.44
CA PRO A 60 -10.20 4.88 -9.89
C PRO A 60 -9.94 3.43 -10.33
N LEU A 61 -9.60 2.53 -9.41
CA LEU A 61 -9.13 1.18 -9.73
C LEU A 61 -10.19 0.10 -9.53
N LEU A 62 -11.03 0.24 -8.51
CA LEU A 62 -12.03 -0.76 -8.12
C LEU A 62 -13.41 -0.13 -8.00
N THR A 63 -14.39 -0.78 -8.63
CA THR A 63 -15.80 -0.39 -8.47
C THR A 63 -16.38 -0.97 -7.18
N VAL A 64 -17.45 -0.35 -6.65
CA VAL A 64 -18.19 -0.87 -5.47
C VAL A 64 -18.67 -2.30 -5.70
N LYS A 65 -19.01 -2.66 -6.95
CA LYS A 65 -19.38 -4.03 -7.31
C LYS A 65 -18.23 -4.99 -7.08
N GLU A 66 -17.02 -4.66 -7.54
CA GLU A 66 -15.84 -5.51 -7.35
C GLU A 66 -15.44 -5.63 -5.88
N LEU A 67 -15.55 -4.55 -5.09
CA LEU A 67 -15.30 -4.62 -3.65
C LEU A 67 -16.25 -5.63 -2.97
N ARG A 68 -17.53 -5.59 -3.31
CA ARG A 68 -18.52 -6.54 -2.80
C ARG A 68 -18.24 -7.97 -3.27
N ASP A 69 -17.86 -8.15 -4.53
CA ASP A 69 -17.50 -9.46 -5.07
C ASP A 69 -16.24 -10.05 -4.38
N LEU A 70 -15.39 -9.19 -3.80
CA LEU A 70 -14.24 -9.55 -2.97
C LEU A 70 -14.58 -9.75 -1.48
N GLY A 71 -15.86 -9.68 -1.09
CA GLY A 71 -16.32 -9.88 0.28
C GLY A 71 -16.28 -8.64 1.17
N VAL A 72 -16.02 -7.45 0.62
CA VAL A 72 -16.11 -6.19 1.38
C VAL A 72 -17.58 -5.79 1.48
N THR A 73 -18.14 -5.84 2.69
CA THR A 73 -19.54 -5.50 2.96
C THR A 73 -19.74 -4.02 3.23
N LEU A 74 -18.75 -3.40 3.90
CA LEU A 74 -18.77 -2.01 4.30
C LEU A 74 -17.41 -1.38 4.03
N HIS A 75 -17.40 -0.14 3.54
CA HIS A 75 -16.20 0.66 3.41
C HIS A 75 -16.40 2.02 4.08
N VAL A 76 -15.48 2.42 4.96
CA VAL A 76 -15.62 3.63 5.79
C VAL A 76 -14.28 4.38 5.85
N SER A 77 -14.35 5.70 6.02
CA SER A 77 -13.16 6.52 6.29
C SER A 77 -12.69 6.35 7.74
N LEU A 78 -11.36 6.31 7.95
CA LEU A 78 -10.73 6.23 9.27
C LEU A 78 -11.13 7.37 10.21
N LYS A 79 -11.37 8.57 9.65
CA LYS A 79 -11.71 9.78 10.42
C LYS A 79 -13.18 9.84 10.83
N SER A 80 -14.04 9.02 10.25
CA SER A 80 -15.45 8.97 10.60
C SER A 80 -15.67 8.24 11.92
N ASP A 81 -16.75 8.62 12.61
CA ASP A 81 -17.25 7.85 13.75
C ASP A 81 -17.82 6.51 13.25
N ARG A 82 -17.49 5.45 13.99
CA ARG A 82 -17.74 4.06 13.58
C ARG A 82 -18.40 3.33 14.74
N ASP A 83 -19.38 2.50 14.39
CA ASP A 83 -20.04 1.61 15.34
C ASP A 83 -19.22 0.32 15.51
N PRO A 84 -19.14 -0.25 16.72
CA PRO A 84 -18.45 -1.51 16.97
C PRO A 84 -19.17 -2.67 16.27
N VAL A 85 -18.37 -3.53 15.61
CA VAL A 85 -18.83 -4.73 14.89
C VAL A 85 -17.89 -5.90 15.21
N ASP A 86 -18.16 -6.55 16.32
CA ASP A 86 -17.26 -7.51 16.98
C ASP A 86 -17.13 -8.88 16.28
N GLU A 87 -17.86 -9.13 15.19
CA GLU A 87 -17.90 -10.42 14.46
C GLU A 87 -17.25 -10.36 13.06
N ILE A 88 -16.65 -9.22 12.70
CA ILE A 88 -16.16 -8.98 11.33
C ILE A 88 -14.68 -8.60 11.33
N ALA A 89 -13.94 -9.12 10.35
CA ALA A 89 -12.55 -8.73 10.12
C ALA A 89 -12.45 -7.36 9.45
N ALA A 90 -11.54 -6.52 9.94
CA ALA A 90 -11.28 -5.19 9.43
C ALA A 90 -9.96 -5.15 8.64
N VAL A 91 -10.02 -4.67 7.40
CA VAL A 91 -8.88 -4.43 6.53
C VAL A 91 -8.63 -2.93 6.47
N TYR A 92 -7.51 -2.48 7.02
CA TYR A 92 -7.10 -1.09 6.98
C TYR A 92 -6.19 -0.86 5.78
N PHE A 93 -6.49 0.19 4.99
CA PHE A 93 -5.68 0.68 3.87
C PHE A 93 -5.35 2.16 4.05
N ILE A 94 -4.22 2.44 4.68
CA ILE A 94 -3.95 3.77 5.24
C ILE A 94 -2.49 4.18 5.05
N MET A 95 -2.23 5.48 5.12
CA MET A 95 -0.87 6.00 5.16
C MET A 95 -0.30 5.90 6.59
N PRO A 96 0.99 5.53 6.78
CA PRO A 96 1.63 5.53 8.09
C PRO A 96 1.91 6.96 8.59
N THR A 97 0.88 7.63 9.09
CA THR A 97 0.98 8.95 9.74
C THR A 97 0.71 8.82 11.23
N LYS A 98 1.27 9.72 12.05
CA LYS A 98 1.05 9.73 13.50
C LYS A 98 -0.43 9.81 13.87
N ASP A 99 -1.19 10.64 13.16
CA ASP A 99 -2.63 10.79 13.38
C ASP A 99 -3.39 9.49 13.07
N ASN A 100 -3.04 8.81 11.97
CA ASN A 100 -3.68 7.56 11.59
C ASN A 100 -3.34 6.44 12.60
N ILE A 101 -2.09 6.34 13.03
CA ILE A 101 -1.66 5.35 14.04
C ILE A 101 -2.35 5.60 15.38
N ALA A 102 -2.44 6.85 15.82
CA ALA A 102 -3.17 7.21 17.04
C ALA A 102 -4.67 6.84 16.94
N ARG A 103 -5.29 7.04 15.78
CA ARG A 103 -6.69 6.64 15.55
C ARG A 103 -6.87 5.12 15.59
N ILE A 104 -5.97 4.35 14.98
CA ILE A 104 -5.97 2.89 15.08
C ILE A 104 -5.81 2.45 16.54
N GLY A 105 -4.87 3.05 17.28
CA GLY A 105 -4.68 2.74 18.70
C GLY A 105 -5.97 2.95 19.51
N LYS A 106 -6.73 3.99 19.18
CA LYS A 106 -8.04 4.25 19.79
C LYS A 106 -9.09 3.20 19.42
N ASP A 107 -9.14 2.80 18.14
CA ASP A 107 -10.05 1.76 17.66
C ASP A 107 -9.74 0.40 18.32
N LEU A 108 -8.46 0.11 18.51
CA LEU A 108 -8.00 -1.10 19.22
C LEU A 108 -8.43 -1.06 20.69
N ALA A 109 -8.31 0.09 21.37
CA ALA A 109 -8.76 0.25 22.75
C ALA A 109 -10.28 0.10 22.90
N GLU A 110 -11.05 0.54 21.91
CA GLU A 110 -12.51 0.41 21.86
C GLU A 110 -12.97 -0.99 21.42
N GLY A 111 -12.10 -1.78 20.78
CA GLY A 111 -12.38 -3.16 20.40
C GLY A 111 -13.39 -3.30 19.26
N LEU A 112 -13.38 -2.38 18.29
CA LEU A 112 -14.44 -2.30 17.25
C LEU A 112 -14.58 -3.52 16.33
N TYR A 113 -13.56 -4.37 16.21
CA TYR A 113 -13.52 -5.49 15.26
C TYR A 113 -12.86 -6.74 15.86
N GLU A 114 -13.20 -7.91 15.32
CA GLU A 114 -12.61 -9.20 15.75
C GLU A 114 -11.13 -9.30 15.40
N SER A 115 -10.77 -8.95 14.16
CA SER A 115 -9.41 -9.10 13.62
C SER A 115 -9.02 -7.88 12.80
N TYR A 116 -7.81 -7.38 13.01
CA TYR A 116 -7.26 -6.19 12.35
C TYR A 116 -6.16 -6.58 11.37
N TYR A 117 -6.38 -6.30 10.08
CA TYR A 117 -5.41 -6.46 9.01
C TYR A 117 -4.91 -5.08 8.58
N LEU A 118 -3.72 -4.71 9.05
CA LEU A 118 -3.15 -3.39 8.79
C LEU A 118 -2.34 -3.43 7.49
N ASN A 119 -2.75 -2.65 6.50
CA ASN A 119 -2.02 -2.51 5.24
C ASN A 119 -1.64 -1.04 5.04
N PHE A 120 -0.35 -0.78 5.15
CA PHE A 120 0.20 0.55 4.96
C PHE A 120 0.53 0.80 3.49
N ILE A 121 0.11 1.95 2.98
CA ILE A 121 0.36 2.38 1.59
C ILE A 121 1.87 2.55 1.34
N ALA A 122 2.57 3.12 2.32
CA ALA A 122 4.02 3.35 2.33
C ALA A 122 4.67 2.54 3.47
N PRO A 123 5.98 2.24 3.40
CA PRO A 123 6.66 1.52 4.46
C PRO A 123 6.57 2.26 5.80
N ILE A 124 6.15 1.56 6.85
CA ILE A 124 6.02 2.16 8.19
C ILE A 124 7.40 2.36 8.85
N PRO A 125 7.73 3.58 9.33
CA PRO A 125 8.91 3.81 10.16
C PRO A 125 8.87 3.02 11.47
N ARG A 126 10.03 2.59 11.98
CA ARG A 126 10.12 1.82 13.22
C ARG A 126 9.50 2.55 14.42
N ASP A 127 9.73 3.85 14.54
CA ASP A 127 9.17 4.66 15.61
C ASP A 127 7.64 4.55 15.67
N LEU A 128 6.95 4.61 14.52
CA LEU A 128 5.49 4.50 14.44
C LEU A 128 5.00 3.06 14.70
N LEU A 129 5.81 2.07 14.35
CA LEU A 129 5.52 0.67 14.64
C LEU A 129 5.62 0.41 16.15
N GLU A 130 6.61 0.99 16.82
CA GLU A 130 6.78 0.92 18.29
C GLU A 130 5.64 1.64 19.01
N ASP A 131 5.21 2.81 18.52
CA ASP A 131 4.04 3.52 19.03
C ASP A 131 2.77 2.66 18.92
N LEU A 132 2.55 2.03 17.76
CA LEU A 132 1.42 1.13 17.53
C LEU A 132 1.48 -0.10 18.44
N ALA A 133 2.66 -0.71 18.59
CA ALA A 133 2.89 -1.85 19.47
C ALA A 133 2.57 -1.50 20.92
N THR A 134 3.01 -0.33 21.38
CA THR A 134 2.74 0.17 22.73
C THR A 134 1.23 0.35 22.95
N ALA A 135 0.53 0.98 22.00
CA ALA A 135 -0.92 1.16 22.08
C ALA A 135 -1.69 -0.18 22.10
N ALA A 136 -1.25 -1.15 21.30
CA ALA A 136 -1.83 -2.50 21.30
C ALA A 136 -1.56 -3.24 22.61
N LEU A 137 -0.38 -3.04 23.21
CA LEU A 137 0.01 -3.61 24.49
C LEU A 137 -0.85 -3.08 25.64
N GLU A 138 -1.03 -1.76 25.71
CA GLU A 138 -1.86 -1.11 26.72
C GLU A 138 -3.33 -1.53 26.63
N SER A 139 -3.82 -1.77 25.42
CA SER A 139 -5.21 -2.16 25.17
C SER A 139 -5.48 -3.66 25.37
N ASN A 140 -4.45 -4.51 25.52
CA ASN A 140 -4.55 -5.97 25.53
C ASN A 140 -5.18 -6.59 24.26
N VAL A 141 -5.00 -5.95 23.10
CA VAL A 141 -5.62 -6.34 21.81
C VAL A 141 -4.57 -6.90 20.82
N GLN A 142 -3.40 -7.31 21.33
CA GLN A 142 -2.29 -7.83 20.50
C GLN A 142 -2.69 -9.07 19.71
N GLN A 143 -3.57 -9.90 20.28
CA GLN A 143 -4.07 -11.13 19.65
C GLN A 143 -5.02 -10.86 18.48
N ASN A 144 -5.68 -9.70 18.45
CA ASN A 144 -6.62 -9.34 17.39
C ASN A 144 -5.91 -8.71 16.19
N ILE A 145 -4.68 -8.19 16.35
CA ILE A 145 -3.88 -7.72 15.22
C ILE A 145 -3.40 -8.95 14.45
N ALA A 146 -4.07 -9.30 13.36
CA ALA A 146 -3.75 -10.50 12.62
C ALA A 146 -2.39 -10.34 11.92
N LYS A 147 -2.24 -9.28 11.11
CA LYS A 147 -1.05 -9.05 10.28
C LYS A 147 -0.87 -7.57 9.93
N ILE A 148 0.39 -7.17 9.79
CA ILE A 148 0.80 -5.84 9.33
C ILE A 148 1.63 -5.99 8.05
N TYR A 149 1.23 -5.27 7.00
CA TYR A 149 1.84 -5.33 5.69
C TYR A 149 2.17 -3.96 5.11
N ASP A 150 3.37 -3.85 4.53
CA ASP A 150 3.73 -2.72 3.67
C ASP A 150 3.38 -3.03 2.21
N GLN A 151 2.53 -2.19 1.61
CA GLN A 151 1.98 -2.42 0.27
C GLN A 151 2.78 -1.77 -0.86
N TYR A 152 3.53 -0.71 -0.56
CA TYR A 152 4.26 0.10 -1.56
C TYR A 152 3.34 0.55 -2.72
N LEU A 153 2.18 1.13 -2.37
CA LEU A 153 1.15 1.59 -3.31
C LEU A 153 0.99 3.12 -3.28
N ASP A 154 2.07 3.87 -3.01
CA ASP A 154 2.03 5.33 -2.90
C ASP A 154 1.98 6.05 -4.26
N PHE A 155 1.04 5.68 -5.13
CA PHE A 155 0.78 6.33 -6.42
C PHE A 155 -0.64 6.03 -6.91
N ILE A 156 -1.17 6.88 -7.80
CA ILE A 156 -2.49 6.69 -8.41
C ILE A 156 -2.30 6.30 -9.88
N THR A 157 -3.03 5.28 -10.33
CA THR A 157 -3.02 4.87 -11.74
C THR A 157 -4.38 5.18 -12.36
N LEU A 158 -4.39 6.12 -13.31
CA LEU A 158 -5.62 6.57 -13.97
C LEU A 158 -5.89 5.78 -15.25
N GLU A 159 -4.84 5.49 -16.02
CA GLU A 159 -4.91 4.69 -17.26
C GLU A 159 -3.78 3.65 -17.25
N ASP A 160 -3.73 2.78 -18.26
CA ASP A 160 -2.76 1.67 -18.33
C ASP A 160 -1.30 2.12 -18.25
N ASP A 161 -0.99 3.29 -18.82
CA ASP A 161 0.35 3.89 -18.87
C ASP A 161 0.41 5.27 -18.18
N LEU A 162 -0.69 5.73 -17.57
CA LEU A 162 -0.75 7.03 -16.90
C LEU A 162 -0.78 6.88 -15.38
N LEU A 163 0.29 7.34 -14.74
CA LEU A 163 0.39 7.44 -13.30
C LEU A 163 0.41 8.90 -12.84
N CYS A 164 -0.15 9.13 -11.66
CA CYS A 164 -0.03 10.38 -10.94
C CYS A 164 0.67 10.10 -9.61
N LEU A 165 1.77 10.82 -9.38
CA LEU A 165 2.42 10.82 -8.07
C LEU A 165 1.51 11.55 -7.08
N ARG A 166 1.56 11.10 -5.83
CA ARG A 166 0.72 11.64 -4.75
C ARG A 166 0.81 13.16 -4.71
N GLN A 167 -0.33 13.82 -4.71
CA GLN A 167 -0.45 15.23 -4.38
C GLN A 167 -0.57 15.31 -2.85
N ALA A 168 0.52 15.63 -2.13
CA ALA A 168 0.47 15.83 -0.70
C ALA A 168 -0.28 17.14 -0.38
N GLY A 169 -1.61 17.13 -0.47
CA GLY A 169 -2.40 18.36 -0.48
C GLY A 169 -2.21 19.11 -1.81
N ARG A 170 -3.30 19.69 -2.32
CA ARG A 170 -3.38 20.33 -3.64
C ARG A 170 -2.36 21.47 -3.88
N ASP A 171 -1.57 21.86 -2.87
CA ASP A 171 -0.65 23.00 -2.91
C ASP A 171 0.85 22.68 -2.67
N SER A 172 1.25 21.47 -2.24
CA SER A 172 2.65 21.24 -1.81
C SER A 172 3.60 20.73 -2.90
N ILE A 173 3.10 19.92 -3.84
CA ILE A 173 3.87 19.41 -4.99
C ILE A 173 3.38 20.12 -6.25
N SER A 174 3.46 21.45 -6.23
CA SER A 174 3.15 22.28 -7.39
C SER A 174 4.46 22.76 -8.02
N TYR A 175 4.51 22.89 -9.36
CA TYR A 175 5.59 23.60 -10.05
C TYR A 175 5.82 24.99 -9.45
N PHE A 176 4.76 25.60 -8.92
CA PHE A 176 4.82 26.85 -8.17
C PHE A 176 5.56 26.72 -6.84
N ALA A 177 5.39 25.61 -6.13
CA ALA A 177 6.08 25.34 -4.87
C ALA A 177 7.58 25.19 -5.13
N LEU A 178 7.99 24.31 -6.04
CA LEU A 178 9.42 24.05 -6.35
C LEU A 178 10.18 25.27 -6.88
N ASN A 179 9.50 26.18 -7.58
CA ASN A 179 10.13 27.38 -8.16
C ASN A 179 9.93 28.64 -7.33
N ARG A 180 9.42 28.54 -6.09
CA ARG A 180 9.27 29.71 -5.23
C ARG A 180 10.64 30.11 -4.68
N PRO A 181 11.08 31.37 -4.82
CA PRO A 181 12.40 31.83 -4.34
C PRO A 181 12.55 31.85 -2.80
N GLN A 182 11.49 31.49 -2.06
CA GLN A 182 11.46 31.40 -0.60
C GLN A 182 11.39 29.94 -0.09
N MET A 183 11.49 28.94 -0.97
CA MET A 183 11.56 27.55 -0.55
C MET A 183 12.81 27.31 0.29
N LEU A 184 12.61 26.76 1.49
CA LEU A 184 13.70 26.29 2.32
C LEU A 184 14.21 24.96 1.73
N ASP A 185 15.53 24.75 1.74
CA ASP A 185 16.16 23.50 1.28
C ASP A 185 15.51 22.25 1.89
N VAL A 186 15.07 22.36 3.16
CA VAL A 186 14.35 21.30 3.89
C VAL A 186 13.02 20.93 3.23
N GLN A 187 12.25 21.89 2.75
CA GLN A 187 10.96 21.64 2.09
C GLN A 187 11.18 20.99 0.72
N MET A 188 12.19 21.45 -0.01
CA MET A 188 12.58 20.86 -1.28
C MET A 188 13.00 19.39 -1.10
N ASP A 189 13.80 19.11 -0.09
CA ASP A 189 14.22 17.74 0.24
C ASP A 189 13.03 16.82 0.62
N GLN A 190 12.03 17.34 1.32
CA GLN A 190 10.80 16.60 1.66
C GLN A 190 9.95 16.27 0.42
N ILE A 191 9.80 17.23 -0.49
CA ILE A 191 9.09 17.03 -1.76
C ILE A 191 9.82 15.99 -2.61
N ILE A 192 11.14 16.12 -2.74
CA ILE A 192 11.99 15.17 -3.46
C ILE A 192 11.88 13.77 -2.83
N GLY A 193 11.93 13.68 -1.50
CA GLY A 193 11.77 12.41 -0.79
C GLY A 193 10.45 11.74 -1.10
N THR A 194 9.35 12.50 -1.07
CA THR A 194 8.02 12.01 -1.44
C THR A 194 7.97 11.47 -2.87
N ILE A 195 8.53 12.21 -3.83
CA ILE A 195 8.60 11.80 -5.24
C ILE A 195 9.38 10.49 -5.38
N VAL A 196 10.53 10.39 -4.71
CA VAL A 196 11.37 9.18 -4.72
C VAL A 196 10.62 7.98 -4.13
N ASP A 197 9.85 8.17 -3.07
CA ASP A 197 9.06 7.11 -2.43
C ASP A 197 7.93 6.60 -3.33
N SER A 198 7.20 7.51 -3.98
CA SER A 198 6.16 7.17 -4.94
C SER A 198 6.75 6.47 -6.18
N LEU A 199 7.86 6.95 -6.73
CA LEU A 199 8.54 6.29 -7.86
C LEU A 199 9.11 4.91 -7.50
N PHE A 200 9.64 4.78 -6.29
CA PHE A 200 10.08 3.48 -5.77
C PHE A 200 8.91 2.50 -5.69
N SER A 201 7.74 2.94 -5.20
CA SER A 201 6.51 2.15 -5.14
C SER A 201 6.05 1.64 -6.52
N VAL A 202 6.18 2.49 -7.55
CA VAL A 202 5.93 2.09 -8.95
C VAL A 202 6.92 1.00 -9.40
N CYS A 203 8.20 1.16 -9.10
CA CYS A 203 9.22 0.16 -9.45
C CYS A 203 8.96 -1.20 -8.77
N VAL A 204 8.54 -1.18 -7.50
CA VAL A 204 8.16 -2.39 -6.76
C VAL A 204 6.94 -3.05 -7.39
N THR A 205 5.91 -2.27 -7.77
CA THR A 205 4.70 -2.81 -8.43
C THR A 205 5.01 -3.42 -9.80
N LEU A 206 5.97 -2.84 -10.53
CA LEU A 206 6.47 -3.39 -11.79
C LEU A 206 7.35 -4.63 -11.59
N GLY A 207 7.93 -4.81 -10.41
CA GLY A 207 8.83 -5.93 -10.09
C GLY A 207 10.12 -5.94 -10.92
N SER A 208 10.50 -4.79 -11.48
CA SER A 208 11.67 -4.65 -12.35
C SER A 208 12.52 -3.47 -11.92
N VAL A 209 13.84 -3.61 -11.99
CA VAL A 209 14.79 -2.52 -11.70
C VAL A 209 15.06 -1.76 -13.00
N PRO A 210 14.57 -0.52 -13.17
CA PRO A 210 14.76 0.23 -14.40
C PRO A 210 16.14 0.89 -14.47
N ILE A 211 16.56 1.27 -15.68
CA ILE A 211 17.71 2.17 -15.87
C ILE A 211 17.21 3.61 -15.72
N ILE A 212 17.69 4.30 -14.68
CA ILE A 212 17.31 5.69 -14.41
C ILE A 212 18.06 6.62 -15.37
N ARG A 213 17.32 7.51 -16.05
CA ARG A 213 17.86 8.59 -16.88
C ARG A 213 17.18 9.90 -16.50
N CYS A 214 17.97 10.94 -16.23
CA CYS A 214 17.48 12.27 -15.86
C CYS A 214 18.31 13.36 -16.56
N PRO A 215 17.72 14.55 -16.79
CA PRO A 215 18.47 15.73 -17.22
C PRO A 215 19.40 16.21 -16.09
N LYS A 216 20.56 16.78 -16.46
CA LYS A 216 21.58 17.28 -15.52
C LYS A 216 21.25 18.69 -15.02
N GLY A 217 21.56 18.97 -13.76
CA GLY A 217 21.55 20.32 -13.18
C GLY A 217 20.21 20.79 -12.61
N GLU A 218 19.21 19.92 -12.53
CA GLU A 218 17.87 20.24 -12.01
C GLU A 218 17.48 19.30 -10.87
N ALA A 219 16.36 19.57 -10.18
CA ALA A 219 15.82 18.70 -9.13
C ALA A 219 15.65 17.23 -9.58
N ALA A 220 15.49 16.99 -10.89
CA ALA A 220 15.43 15.67 -11.49
C ALA A 220 16.71 14.83 -11.28
N GLU A 221 17.90 15.46 -11.25
CA GLU A 221 19.17 14.76 -10.99
C GLU A 221 19.20 14.25 -9.54
N ILE A 222 18.80 15.11 -8.58
CA ILE A 222 18.73 14.76 -7.16
C ILE A 222 17.72 13.64 -6.92
N VAL A 223 16.55 13.69 -7.56
CA VAL A 223 15.54 12.61 -7.52
C VAL A 223 16.13 11.32 -8.07
N GLY A 224 16.82 11.37 -9.21
CA GLY A 224 17.44 10.21 -9.85
C GLY A 224 18.51 9.54 -8.97
N GLU A 225 19.40 10.33 -8.38
CA GLU A 225 20.44 9.82 -7.47
C GLU A 225 19.86 9.22 -6.20
N LYS A 226 18.88 9.89 -5.58
CA LYS A 226 18.20 9.37 -4.37
C LYS A 226 17.43 8.08 -4.67
N LEU A 227 16.76 7.99 -5.82
CA LEU A 227 16.04 6.79 -6.24
C LEU A 227 17.01 5.62 -6.53
N ASP A 228 18.12 5.86 -7.22
CA ASP A 228 19.16 4.84 -7.46
C ASP A 228 19.72 4.31 -6.14
N LYS A 229 20.05 5.21 -5.20
CA LYS A 229 20.51 4.84 -3.86
C LYS A 229 19.47 3.97 -3.15
N LYS A 230 18.20 4.37 -3.14
CA LYS A 230 17.11 3.64 -2.48
C LYS A 230 16.88 2.26 -3.09
N LEU A 231 16.92 2.14 -4.42
CA LEU A 231 16.83 0.84 -5.11
C LEU A 231 18.00 -0.06 -4.73
N ARG A 232 19.24 0.45 -4.74
CA ARG A 232 20.43 -0.34 -4.38
C ARG A 232 20.40 -0.85 -2.94
N GLU A 233 19.94 -0.03 -2.01
CA GLU A 233 19.82 -0.41 -0.59
C GLU A 233 18.78 -1.54 -0.40
N ASN A 234 17.64 -1.43 -1.07
CA ASN A 234 16.59 -2.44 -1.00
C ASN A 234 16.90 -3.73 -1.76
N LEU A 235 17.71 -3.67 -2.83
CA LEU A 235 18.22 -4.84 -3.55
C LEU A 235 19.33 -5.58 -2.79
N ARG A 236 20.04 -4.89 -1.89
CA ARG A 236 21.15 -5.46 -1.12
C ARG A 236 20.71 -6.22 0.12
N ASP A 237 19.53 -5.96 0.68
CA ASP A 237 19.03 -6.74 1.82
C ASP A 237 18.39 -8.05 1.30
N PRO A 238 19.04 -9.22 1.47
CA PRO A 238 18.51 -10.50 0.98
C PRO A 238 17.21 -10.90 1.66
N ARG A 239 16.83 -10.24 2.76
CA ARG A 239 15.53 -10.43 3.44
C ARG A 239 14.41 -9.64 2.77
N ASN A 240 14.74 -8.65 1.94
CA ASN A 240 13.80 -7.79 1.25
C ASN A 240 13.73 -8.18 -0.23
N SER A 241 13.13 -9.34 -0.53
CA SER A 241 13.05 -9.92 -1.88
C SER A 241 12.03 -9.20 -2.79
N LEU A 242 12.02 -7.86 -2.78
CA LEU A 242 11.07 -7.01 -3.52
C LEU A 242 11.11 -7.19 -5.05
N PHE A 243 12.20 -7.76 -5.60
CA PHE A 243 12.47 -7.81 -7.04
C PHE A 243 12.80 -9.21 -7.60
N SER A 244 12.60 -10.29 -6.84
CA SER A 244 12.93 -11.66 -7.29
C SER A 244 11.84 -12.25 -8.21
N SER A 245 12.25 -12.74 -9.39
CA SER A 245 11.37 -13.17 -10.49
C SER A 245 10.51 -14.41 -10.22
N ASP A 246 10.87 -15.26 -9.24
CA ASP A 246 10.13 -16.49 -8.91
C ASP A 246 9.01 -16.27 -7.86
N SER A 247 8.94 -15.06 -7.29
CA SER A 247 7.96 -14.64 -6.28
C SER A 247 6.69 -14.02 -6.87
N MET A 248 6.62 -13.93 -8.20
CA MET A 248 5.56 -13.27 -8.97
C MET A 248 4.20 -13.98 -8.90
N ALA A 249 4.18 -15.27 -8.53
CA ALA A 249 2.94 -16.06 -8.41
C ALA A 249 2.30 -16.01 -7.02
N THR A 250 3.03 -15.54 -6.00
CA THR A 250 2.61 -15.66 -4.59
C THR A 250 2.54 -14.33 -3.84
N GLY A 251 2.90 -13.21 -4.46
CA GLY A 251 2.73 -11.87 -3.87
C GLY A 251 3.34 -11.74 -2.47
N ALA A 252 4.42 -12.48 -2.21
CA ALA A 252 5.20 -12.52 -0.98
C ALA A 252 6.29 -11.42 -0.95
N LEU A 253 6.06 -10.32 -1.67
CA LEU A 253 7.00 -9.19 -1.79
C LEU A 253 6.83 -8.17 -0.66
N ARG A 254 5.92 -8.40 0.28
CA ARG A 254 5.53 -7.39 1.27
C ARG A 254 6.20 -7.71 2.59
N ASN A 255 6.81 -6.70 3.20
CA ASN A 255 7.25 -6.82 4.59
C ASN A 255 6.03 -7.20 5.41
N CYS A 256 6.00 -8.45 5.86
CA CYS A 256 5.03 -8.94 6.81
C CYS A 256 5.71 -8.87 8.16
N TYR A 257 5.25 -7.97 9.02
CA TYR A 257 5.66 -8.00 10.41
C TYR A 257 4.82 -9.09 11.09
N ASP A 258 5.46 -10.23 11.36
CA ASP A 258 4.82 -11.32 12.10
C ASP A 258 4.55 -10.86 13.54
N ASN A 259 3.48 -11.37 14.13
CA ASN A 259 2.94 -10.95 15.42
C ASN A 259 3.78 -11.47 16.61
N ARG A 260 5.11 -11.46 16.47
CA ARG A 260 6.09 -11.70 17.53
C ARG A 260 6.60 -10.34 18.04
N LEU A 261 5.68 -9.55 18.58
CA LEU A 261 5.99 -8.53 19.57
C LEU A 261 5.90 -9.16 20.95
#